data_AF-A0A520I9J7-F1
#
_entry.id   AF-A0A520I9J7-F1
#
_cell.length_a   1.000
_cell.length_b   1.000
_cell.length_c   1.000
_cell.angle_alpha   90.00
_cell.angle_beta   90.00
_cell.angle_gamma   90.00
#
_symmetry.space_group_name_H-M   'P 1'
#
loop_
_entity.id
_entity.type
_entity.pdbx_description
1 polymer ?
#
loop_
_entity_poly.entity_id
_entity_poly.type
_entity_poly.pdbx_seq_one_letter_code
_entity_poly.pdbx_strand_id
1 'polypeptide(L)'
;VTPATTATVMALAKKIRQVAVVAGVTYGFIGNRMLMPRQVEATKLLLEGASPEQIDRVHVAFGMPMGPFQMSDLAGVDIGWHRDPSRIENIRDALAAENRWGQKTKAGFYDYDEKRTPSNSPRVAEIIDDFRAKSGVTPREISDEEIVARTLYTMVNEGALILEEGKAQRASDVDVVWIYGYGWPVYRGGPMFWAQSEGLPKVVAGLEKYGFPVAKSLKDAAASGGKIK
;
A
#
# COMPACT_ATOMS: atom_id res chain seq x y z
N VAL A 1 -14.64 -15.51 -19.37
CA VAL A 1 -15.97 -14.93 -19.03
C VAL A 1 -16.53 -14.32 -20.30
N THR A 2 -17.80 -14.56 -20.63
CA THR A 2 -18.39 -14.00 -21.86
C THR A 2 -18.72 -12.51 -21.68
N PRO A 3 -18.75 -11.71 -22.76
CA PRO A 3 -19.19 -10.31 -22.69
C PRO A 3 -20.58 -10.14 -22.05
N ALA A 4 -21.50 -11.08 -22.32
CA ALA A 4 -22.84 -11.09 -21.75
C ALA A 4 -22.84 -11.28 -20.21
N THR A 5 -22.01 -12.20 -19.70
CA THR A 5 -21.86 -12.39 -18.26
C THR A 5 -21.29 -11.15 -17.58
N THR A 6 -20.23 -10.55 -18.16
CA THR A 6 -19.63 -9.31 -17.62
C THR A 6 -20.66 -8.18 -17.60
N ALA A 7 -21.39 -7.95 -18.70
CA ALA A 7 -22.43 -6.92 -18.77
C ALA A 7 -23.54 -7.13 -17.72
N THR A 8 -23.95 -8.37 -17.50
CA THR A 8 -24.96 -8.73 -16.49
C THR A 8 -24.48 -8.39 -15.07
N VAL A 9 -23.22 -8.73 -14.73
CA VAL A 9 -22.64 -8.43 -13.41
C VAL A 9 -22.47 -6.92 -13.23
N MET A 10 -22.03 -6.19 -14.25
CA MET A 10 -21.93 -4.72 -14.21
C MET A 10 -23.29 -4.06 -13.98
N ALA A 11 -24.35 -4.55 -14.64
CA ALA A 11 -25.72 -4.08 -14.43
C ALA A 11 -26.23 -4.40 -13.01
N LEU A 12 -25.92 -5.58 -12.49
CA LEU A 12 -26.25 -5.97 -11.13
C LEU A 12 -25.55 -5.08 -10.10
N ALA A 13 -24.25 -4.82 -10.25
CA ALA A 13 -23.50 -3.93 -9.36
C ALA A 13 -24.15 -2.54 -9.28
N LYS A 14 -24.53 -1.97 -10.42
CA LYS A 14 -25.28 -0.70 -10.46
C LYS A 14 -26.61 -0.79 -9.70
N LYS A 15 -27.36 -1.88 -9.85
CA LYS A 15 -28.65 -2.11 -9.16
C LYS A 15 -28.48 -2.16 -7.63
N ILE A 16 -27.39 -2.75 -7.14
CA ILE A 16 -27.07 -2.81 -5.70
C ILE A 16 -26.22 -1.62 -5.21
N ARG A 17 -26.12 -0.56 -6.03
CA ARG A 17 -25.40 0.69 -5.73
C ARG A 17 -23.91 0.51 -5.41
N GLN A 18 -23.27 -0.45 -6.09
CA GLN A 18 -21.83 -0.66 -6.04
C GLN A 18 -21.15 -0.08 -7.28
N VAL A 19 -19.94 0.44 -7.11
CA VAL A 19 -19.09 0.90 -8.21
C VAL A 19 -18.22 -0.26 -8.64
N ALA A 20 -18.63 -0.97 -9.69
CA ALA A 20 -17.88 -2.11 -10.21
C ALA A 20 -16.77 -1.69 -11.18
N VAL A 21 -15.63 -2.37 -11.06
CA VAL A 21 -14.50 -2.27 -12.00
C VAL A 21 -14.17 -3.67 -12.50
N VAL A 22 -14.00 -3.81 -13.81
CA VAL A 22 -13.60 -5.08 -14.43
C VAL A 22 -12.09 -5.23 -14.34
N ALA A 23 -11.64 -6.27 -13.66
CA ALA A 23 -10.22 -6.60 -13.51
C ALA A 23 -9.89 -7.92 -14.25
N GLY A 24 -8.72 -7.96 -14.86
CA GLY A 24 -8.14 -9.19 -15.39
C GLY A 24 -7.67 -10.13 -14.28
N VAL A 25 -7.58 -11.43 -14.61
CA VAL A 25 -7.09 -12.44 -13.66
C VAL A 25 -5.58 -12.27 -13.46
N THR A 26 -5.19 -11.95 -12.23
CA THR A 26 -3.82 -11.88 -11.72
C THR A 26 -3.86 -11.96 -10.19
N TYR A 27 -2.74 -12.28 -9.56
CA TYR A 27 -2.65 -12.29 -8.10
C TYR A 27 -2.93 -10.89 -7.53
N GLY A 28 -3.90 -10.78 -6.63
CA GLY A 28 -4.29 -9.51 -6.02
C GLY A 28 -5.14 -8.57 -6.91
N PHE A 29 -5.51 -9.00 -8.13
CA PHE A 29 -6.26 -8.19 -9.10
C PHE A 29 -5.61 -6.81 -9.34
N ILE A 30 -6.34 -5.72 -9.07
CA ILE A 30 -5.82 -4.35 -9.16
C ILE A 30 -5.38 -3.87 -7.78
N GLY A 31 -6.33 -3.77 -6.85
CA GLY A 31 -6.12 -3.11 -5.56
C GLY A 31 -5.10 -3.81 -4.66
N ASN A 32 -5.30 -5.10 -4.34
CA ASN A 32 -4.40 -5.82 -3.44
C ASN A 32 -3.00 -5.98 -4.05
N ARG A 33 -2.92 -6.14 -5.38
CA ARG A 33 -1.66 -6.16 -6.10
C ARG A 33 -0.87 -4.87 -5.92
N MET A 34 -1.51 -3.71 -6.06
CA MET A 34 -0.89 -2.40 -5.80
C MET A 34 -0.59 -2.14 -4.32
N LEU A 35 -1.34 -2.73 -3.39
CA LEU A 35 -1.10 -2.58 -1.95
C LEU A 35 0.18 -3.28 -1.47
N MET A 36 0.56 -4.39 -2.13
CA MET A 36 1.72 -5.19 -1.77
C MET A 36 3.06 -4.43 -1.79
N PRO A 37 3.48 -3.78 -2.89
CA PRO A 37 4.77 -3.09 -2.93
C PRO A 37 4.85 -1.97 -1.88
N ARG A 38 3.75 -1.25 -1.65
CA ARG A 38 3.65 -0.26 -0.57
C ARG A 38 3.90 -0.89 0.81
N GLN A 39 3.32 -2.06 1.10
CA GLN A 39 3.50 -2.73 2.39
C GLN A 39 4.93 -3.29 2.56
N VAL A 40 5.51 -3.82 1.48
CA VAL A 40 6.91 -4.27 1.45
C VAL A 40 7.84 -3.11 1.79
N GLU A 41 7.68 -1.97 1.11
CA GLU A 41 8.52 -0.81 1.35
C GLU A 41 8.29 -0.15 2.70
N ALA A 42 7.04 -0.07 3.18
CA ALA A 42 6.76 0.39 4.54
C ALA A 42 7.48 -0.47 5.59
N THR A 43 7.52 -1.79 5.41
CA THR A 43 8.23 -2.71 6.32
C THR A 43 9.74 -2.54 6.25
N LYS A 44 10.32 -2.34 5.05
CA LYS A 44 11.75 -2.05 4.89
C LYS A 44 12.13 -0.73 5.56
N LEU A 45 11.30 0.30 5.40
CA LEU A 45 11.50 1.60 6.05
C LEU A 45 11.56 1.47 7.58
N LEU A 46 10.81 0.54 8.18
CA LEU A 46 10.95 0.24 9.62
C LEU A 46 12.37 -0.23 9.96
N LEU A 47 12.92 -1.16 9.18
CA LEU A 47 14.27 -1.68 9.38
C LEU A 47 15.35 -0.62 9.11
N GLU A 48 15.07 0.35 8.25
CA GLU A 48 16.00 1.42 7.90
C GLU A 48 15.99 2.61 8.86
N GLY A 49 15.06 2.65 9.81
CA GLY A 49 15.07 3.65 10.90
C GLY A 49 13.75 4.40 11.10
N ALA A 50 12.78 4.29 10.20
CA ALA A 50 11.46 4.91 10.39
C ALA A 50 10.62 4.15 11.43
N SER A 51 9.67 4.85 12.06
CA SER A 51 8.70 4.23 12.97
C SER A 51 7.32 4.05 12.30
N PRO A 52 6.45 3.15 12.82
CA PRO A 52 5.11 2.97 12.28
C PRO A 52 4.32 4.27 12.23
N GLU A 53 4.40 5.08 13.30
CA GLU A 53 3.71 6.36 13.39
C GLU A 53 4.26 7.40 12.42
N GLN A 54 5.57 7.40 12.14
CA GLN A 54 6.15 8.30 11.15
C GLN A 54 5.59 7.98 9.75
N ILE A 55 5.59 6.70 9.36
CA ILE A 55 5.12 6.27 8.05
C ILE A 55 3.61 6.51 7.92
N ASP A 56 2.84 6.17 8.94
CA ASP A 56 1.39 6.37 8.93
C ASP A 56 1.02 7.86 8.91
N ARG A 57 1.74 8.70 9.67
CA ARG A 57 1.57 10.16 9.63
C ARG A 57 1.74 10.70 8.22
N VAL A 58 2.76 10.26 7.48
CA VAL A 58 2.99 10.71 6.10
C VAL A 58 1.82 10.35 5.18
N HIS A 59 1.26 9.14 5.32
CA HIS A 59 0.10 8.72 4.53
C HIS A 59 -1.16 9.48 4.90
N VAL A 60 -1.38 9.76 6.19
CA VAL A 60 -2.51 10.58 6.65
C VAL A 60 -2.35 12.02 6.19
N ALA A 61 -1.15 12.60 6.29
CA ALA A 61 -0.85 13.94 5.79
C ALA A 61 -1.02 14.04 4.25
N PHE A 62 -0.74 12.95 3.53
CA PHE A 62 -1.06 12.86 2.11
C PHE A 62 -2.57 12.94 1.84
N GLY A 63 -3.38 12.36 2.72
CA GLY A 63 -4.85 12.39 2.66
C GLY A 63 -5.51 11.01 2.76
N MET A 64 -4.74 9.94 3.02
CA MET A 64 -5.31 8.61 3.27
C MET A 64 -6.05 8.61 4.62
N PRO A 65 -7.15 7.85 4.77
CA PRO A 65 -7.88 7.77 6.04
C PRO A 65 -7.05 7.14 7.17
N MET A 66 -6.06 6.31 6.82
CA MET A 66 -5.14 5.66 7.73
C MET A 66 -3.87 5.24 6.99
N GLY A 67 -2.78 5.06 7.73
CA GLY A 67 -1.51 4.59 7.18
C GLY A 67 -1.42 3.05 7.04
N PRO A 68 -0.33 2.54 6.44
CA PRO A 68 -0.07 1.10 6.29
C PRO A 68 -0.19 0.27 7.56
N PHE A 69 0.30 0.75 8.69
CA PHE A 69 0.35 -0.07 9.90
C PHE A 69 -0.99 -0.07 10.62
N GLN A 70 -1.65 1.08 10.71
CA GLN A 70 -3.02 1.15 11.21
C GLN A 70 -4.02 0.35 10.34
N MET A 71 -3.84 0.36 9.01
CA MET A 71 -4.61 -0.50 8.11
C MET A 71 -4.34 -1.99 8.36
N SER A 72 -3.08 -2.36 8.60
CA SER A 72 -2.69 -3.74 8.92
C SER A 72 -3.33 -4.21 10.23
N ASP A 73 -3.41 -3.34 11.24
CA ASP A 73 -4.06 -3.62 12.51
C ASP A 73 -5.59 -3.69 12.40
N LEU A 74 -6.21 -2.90 11.51
CA LEU A 74 -7.63 -2.99 11.24
C LEU A 74 -8.00 -4.30 10.56
N ALA A 75 -7.20 -4.72 9.56
CA ALA A 75 -7.40 -5.98 8.86
C ALA A 75 -7.13 -7.18 9.78
N GLY A 76 -6.01 -7.14 10.50
CA GLY A 76 -5.54 -8.20 11.37
C GLY A 76 -4.11 -8.60 11.01
N VAL A 77 -3.17 -8.35 11.92
CA VAL A 77 -1.74 -8.65 11.68
C VAL A 77 -1.52 -10.15 11.51
N ASP A 78 -2.36 -10.99 12.10
CA ASP A 78 -2.34 -12.46 12.00
C ASP A 78 -2.88 -13.03 10.67
N ILE A 79 -3.43 -12.20 9.78
CA ILE A 79 -3.90 -12.68 8.47
C ILE A 79 -2.69 -13.18 7.66
N GLY A 80 -2.67 -14.49 7.38
CA GLY A 80 -1.58 -15.16 6.67
C GLY A 80 -0.46 -15.67 7.59
N TRP A 81 -0.56 -15.48 8.91
CA TRP A 81 0.40 -16.03 9.86
C TRP A 81 0.25 -17.56 9.99
N HIS A 82 1.37 -18.27 10.01
CA HIS A 82 1.42 -19.75 10.03
C HIS A 82 1.08 -20.39 11.38
N ARG A 83 0.70 -19.60 12.40
CA ARG A 83 0.22 -20.03 13.74
C ARG A 83 1.26 -20.76 14.60
N ASP A 84 2.53 -20.73 14.23
CA ASP A 84 3.62 -21.26 15.06
C ASP A 84 4.33 -20.08 15.77
N PRO A 85 4.17 -19.90 17.08
CA PRO A 85 4.80 -18.80 17.80
C PRO A 85 6.33 -18.93 17.93
N SER A 86 6.91 -20.09 17.62
CA SER A 86 8.36 -20.30 17.69
C SER A 86 9.08 -19.94 16.38
N ARG A 87 8.35 -19.90 15.27
CA ARG A 87 8.87 -19.53 13.95
C ARG A 87 8.61 -18.03 13.71
N ILE A 88 9.64 -17.22 13.89
CA ILE A 88 9.59 -15.76 13.73
C ILE A 88 10.45 -15.36 12.53
N GLU A 89 9.83 -15.12 11.37
CA GLU A 89 10.56 -14.78 10.14
C GLU A 89 10.51 -13.27 9.84
N ASN A 90 9.49 -12.57 10.33
CA ASN A 90 9.31 -11.14 10.12
C ASN A 90 8.60 -10.46 11.32
N ILE A 91 8.55 -9.12 11.30
CA ILE A 91 7.93 -8.30 12.36
C ILE A 91 6.47 -8.70 12.62
N ARG A 92 5.69 -9.05 11.59
CA ARG A 92 4.29 -9.45 11.76
C ARG A 92 4.17 -10.77 12.50
N ASP A 93 5.08 -11.72 12.28
CA ASP A 93 5.10 -12.99 13.02
C ASP A 93 5.41 -12.75 14.51
N ALA A 94 6.35 -11.85 14.81
CA ALA A 94 6.68 -11.48 16.20
C ALA A 94 5.48 -10.85 16.92
N LEU A 95 4.79 -9.91 16.26
CA LEU A 95 3.55 -9.33 16.78
C LEU A 95 2.48 -10.42 16.98
N ALA A 96 2.30 -11.29 15.98
CA ALA A 96 1.26 -12.31 16.03
C ALA A 96 1.51 -13.38 17.11
N ALA A 97 2.77 -13.75 17.35
CA ALA A 97 3.18 -14.65 18.42
C ALA A 97 2.89 -14.09 19.82
N GLU A 98 2.86 -12.76 19.98
CA GLU A 98 2.51 -12.06 21.22
C GLU A 98 1.02 -11.69 21.33
N ASN A 99 0.16 -12.28 20.50
CA ASN A 99 -1.28 -11.95 20.40
C ASN A 99 -1.57 -10.49 20.02
N ARG A 100 -0.62 -9.81 19.38
CA ARG A 100 -0.78 -8.44 18.86
C ARG A 100 -1.37 -8.47 17.46
N TRP A 101 -2.65 -8.86 17.35
CA TRP A 101 -3.36 -9.06 16.07
C TRP A 101 -4.07 -7.82 15.53
N GLY A 102 -3.84 -6.65 16.11
CA GLY A 102 -4.45 -5.38 15.72
C GLY A 102 -5.66 -5.00 16.59
N GLN A 103 -6.62 -4.30 16.00
CA GLN A 103 -7.73 -3.69 16.75
C GLN A 103 -8.62 -4.71 17.46
N LYS A 104 -8.74 -5.93 16.92
CA LYS A 104 -9.55 -7.01 17.52
C LYS A 104 -9.00 -7.53 18.86
N THR A 105 -7.69 -7.41 19.08
CA THR A 105 -7.00 -7.77 20.33
C THR A 105 -6.57 -6.53 21.12
N LYS A 106 -6.99 -5.33 20.70
CA LYS A 106 -6.57 -4.03 21.23
C LYS A 106 -5.05 -3.77 21.17
N ALA A 107 -4.30 -4.56 20.41
CA ALA A 107 -2.86 -4.49 20.31
C ALA A 107 -2.39 -5.05 18.97
N GLY A 108 -1.58 -4.31 18.24
CA GLY A 108 -0.96 -4.64 16.95
C GLY A 108 0.35 -3.88 16.78
N PHE A 109 0.53 -3.19 15.66
CA PHE A 109 1.56 -2.15 15.52
C PHE A 109 1.32 -0.97 16.48
N TYR A 110 0.07 -0.76 16.89
CA TYR A 110 -0.31 0.18 17.94
C TYR A 110 -1.02 -0.52 19.11
N ASP A 111 -1.06 0.14 20.27
CA ASP A 111 -1.98 -0.22 21.34
C ASP A 111 -3.28 0.59 21.17
N TYR A 112 -4.43 -0.04 21.42
CA TYR A 112 -5.75 0.55 21.17
C TYR A 112 -6.58 0.64 22.45
N ASP A 113 -7.22 1.79 22.66
CA ASP A 113 -8.21 1.96 23.72
C ASP A 113 -9.58 1.32 23.36
N GLU A 114 -10.57 1.47 24.23
CA GLU A 114 -11.94 0.98 23.97
C GLU A 114 -12.62 1.63 22.75
N LYS A 115 -12.20 2.84 22.39
CA LYS A 115 -12.68 3.58 21.22
C LYS A 115 -11.89 3.27 19.96
N ARG A 116 -10.94 2.33 20.02
CA ARG A 116 -10.01 1.97 18.93
C ARG A 116 -9.12 3.14 18.50
N THR A 117 -8.81 4.04 19.42
CA THR A 117 -7.82 5.10 19.23
C THR A 117 -6.41 4.47 19.32
N PRO A 118 -5.55 4.64 18.31
CA PRO A 118 -4.19 4.11 18.35
C PRO A 118 -3.28 4.94 19.27
N SER A 119 -2.38 4.27 19.96
CA SER A 119 -1.27 4.84 20.71
C SER A 119 0.02 4.06 20.44
N ASN A 120 1.16 4.76 20.43
CA ASN A 120 2.45 4.12 20.17
C ASN A 120 2.76 3.10 21.27
N SER A 121 3.24 1.92 20.88
CA SER A 121 3.54 0.84 21.81
C SER A 121 5.05 0.69 22.01
N PRO A 122 5.58 0.87 23.23
CA PRO A 122 6.99 0.62 23.52
C PRO A 122 7.43 -0.80 23.13
N ARG A 123 6.55 -1.79 23.32
CA ARG A 123 6.83 -3.18 22.93
C ARG A 123 7.05 -3.35 21.43
N VAL A 124 6.30 -2.61 20.61
CA VAL A 124 6.47 -2.64 19.15
C VAL A 124 7.80 -2.01 18.75
N ALA A 125 8.22 -0.93 19.43
CA ALA A 125 9.53 -0.33 19.21
C ALA A 125 10.66 -1.32 19.53
N GLU A 126 10.59 -2.03 20.67
CA GLU A 126 11.54 -3.09 21.03
C GLU A 126 11.60 -4.20 19.97
N ILE A 127 10.45 -4.69 19.50
CA ILE A 127 10.39 -5.70 18.44
C ILE A 127 11.10 -5.18 17.18
N ILE A 128 10.79 -3.96 16.74
CA ILE A 128 11.42 -3.38 15.55
C ILE A 128 12.94 -3.26 15.73
N ASP A 129 13.40 -2.83 16.91
CA ASP A 129 14.83 -2.70 17.20
C ASP A 129 15.55 -4.07 17.22
N ASP A 130 14.91 -5.12 17.71
CA ASP A 130 15.43 -6.49 17.62
C ASP A 130 15.61 -6.94 16.16
N PHE A 131 14.67 -6.59 15.28
CA PHE A 131 14.79 -6.88 13.85
C PHE A 131 15.84 -6.02 13.17
N ARG A 132 15.96 -4.74 13.52
CA ARG A 132 17.02 -3.84 13.03
C ARG A 132 18.40 -4.41 13.34
N ALA A 133 18.63 -4.82 14.59
CA ALA A 133 19.90 -5.40 15.04
C ALA A 133 20.30 -6.66 14.26
N LYS A 134 19.31 -7.45 13.79
CA LYS A 134 19.53 -8.68 13.01
C LYS A 134 19.60 -8.44 11.49
N SER A 135 19.08 -7.31 11.01
CA SER A 135 18.94 -7.04 9.56
C SER A 135 20.26 -6.71 8.86
N GLY A 136 21.31 -6.31 9.60
CA GLY A 136 22.55 -5.80 9.03
C GLY A 136 22.41 -4.42 8.38
N VAL A 137 21.27 -3.76 8.55
CA VAL A 137 20.98 -2.41 8.03
C VAL A 137 21.25 -1.39 9.13
N THR A 138 22.08 -0.39 8.86
CA THR A 138 22.32 0.72 9.78
C THR A 138 21.11 1.67 9.76
N PRO A 139 20.44 1.89 10.90
CA PRO A 139 19.33 2.85 10.98
C PRO A 139 19.80 4.26 10.62
N ARG A 140 18.97 4.97 9.88
CA ARG A 140 19.21 6.35 9.44
C ARG A 140 17.93 7.17 9.52
N GLU A 141 18.08 8.47 9.43
CA GLU A 141 16.94 9.36 9.28
C GLU A 141 16.29 9.15 7.90
N ILE A 142 14.97 8.97 7.91
CA ILE A 142 14.13 8.81 6.72
C ILE A 142 13.27 10.06 6.61
N SER A 143 13.33 10.75 5.47
CA SER A 143 12.49 11.93 5.23
C SER A 143 11.06 11.57 4.82
N ASP A 144 10.12 12.49 5.02
CA ASP A 144 8.74 12.30 4.60
C ASP A 144 8.63 12.13 3.07
N GLU A 145 9.47 12.81 2.28
CA GLU A 145 9.54 12.65 0.82
C GLU A 145 10.02 11.26 0.41
N GLU A 146 10.96 10.68 1.17
CA GLU A 146 11.39 9.31 0.93
C GLU A 146 10.26 8.32 1.20
N ILE A 147 9.53 8.51 2.30
CA ILE A 147 8.38 7.66 2.63
C ILE A 147 7.35 7.74 1.50
N VAL A 148 7.01 8.94 1.01
CA VAL A 148 6.11 9.12 -0.14
C VAL A 148 6.65 8.40 -1.37
N ALA A 149 7.92 8.59 -1.71
CA ALA A 149 8.49 8.00 -2.93
C ALA A 149 8.47 6.47 -2.88
N ARG A 150 8.85 5.86 -1.75
CA ARG A 150 8.95 4.41 -1.64
C ARG A 150 7.60 3.72 -1.43
N THR A 151 6.62 4.41 -0.86
CA THR A 151 5.31 3.80 -0.57
C THR A 151 4.24 4.16 -1.60
N LEU A 152 4.21 5.39 -2.12
CA LEU A 152 3.19 5.83 -3.07
C LEU A 152 3.64 5.73 -4.53
N TYR A 153 4.90 6.05 -4.88
CA TYR A 153 5.33 5.90 -6.29
C TYR A 153 5.39 4.43 -6.71
N THR A 154 5.72 3.52 -5.80
CA THR A 154 5.71 2.08 -6.08
C THR A 154 4.30 1.59 -6.38
N MET A 155 3.26 2.16 -5.76
CA MET A 155 1.87 1.90 -6.12
C MET A 155 1.54 2.41 -7.53
N VAL A 156 1.99 3.62 -7.88
CA VAL A 156 1.80 4.18 -9.24
C VAL A 156 2.46 3.28 -10.28
N ASN A 157 3.69 2.84 -10.00
CA ASN A 157 4.43 1.94 -10.86
C ASN A 157 3.70 0.61 -11.06
N GLU A 158 3.17 0.03 -9.98
CA GLU A 158 2.38 -1.21 -10.04
C GLU A 158 1.08 -1.00 -10.83
N GLY A 159 0.43 0.16 -10.68
CA GLY A 159 -0.72 0.56 -11.49
C GLY A 159 -0.40 0.63 -12.98
N ALA A 160 0.78 1.15 -13.35
CA ALA A 160 1.26 1.17 -14.72
C ALA A 160 1.55 -0.25 -15.25
N LEU A 161 2.16 -1.13 -14.46
CA LEU A 161 2.36 -2.54 -14.83
C LEU A 161 1.03 -3.28 -15.05
N ILE A 162 0.04 -3.04 -14.20
CA ILE A 162 -1.31 -3.60 -14.35
C ILE A 162 -1.97 -3.18 -15.68
N LEU A 163 -1.74 -1.94 -16.14
CA LEU A 163 -2.22 -1.46 -17.43
C LEU A 163 -1.45 -2.09 -18.59
N GLU A 164 -0.11 -2.16 -18.51
CA GLU A 164 0.75 -2.81 -19.51
C GLU A 164 0.36 -4.27 -19.75
N GLU A 165 0.00 -4.98 -18.68
CA GLU A 165 -0.43 -6.37 -18.74
C GLU A 165 -1.91 -6.54 -19.15
N GLY A 166 -2.63 -5.45 -19.43
CA GLY A 166 -4.04 -5.47 -19.78
C GLY A 166 -4.95 -6.00 -18.66
N LYS A 167 -4.53 -5.87 -17.40
CA LYS A 167 -5.31 -6.30 -16.22
C LYS A 167 -6.28 -5.24 -15.72
N ALA A 168 -6.09 -4.00 -16.12
CA ALA A 168 -7.10 -2.94 -16.08
C ALA A 168 -7.31 -2.38 -17.49
N GLN A 169 -8.51 -1.89 -17.82
CA GLN A 169 -8.80 -1.38 -19.17
C GLN A 169 -8.25 0.02 -19.40
N ARG A 170 -8.08 0.81 -18.34
CA ARG A 170 -7.64 2.22 -18.39
C ARG A 170 -7.22 2.70 -17.01
N ALA A 171 -6.38 3.73 -16.97
CA ALA A 171 -5.90 4.35 -15.73
C ALA A 171 -7.03 4.79 -14.77
N SER A 172 -8.14 5.30 -15.30
CA SER A 172 -9.26 5.72 -14.44
C SER A 172 -9.96 4.57 -13.72
N ASP A 173 -9.87 3.34 -14.23
CA ASP A 173 -10.42 2.17 -13.54
C ASP A 173 -9.57 1.82 -12.30
N VAL A 174 -8.25 2.00 -12.40
CA VAL A 174 -7.33 1.89 -11.25
C VAL A 174 -7.64 2.97 -10.22
N ASP A 175 -7.84 4.21 -10.67
CA ASP A 175 -8.20 5.33 -9.81
C ASP A 175 -9.51 5.06 -9.05
N VAL A 176 -10.54 4.57 -9.74
CA VAL A 176 -11.83 4.21 -9.12
C VAL A 176 -11.67 3.11 -8.06
N VAL A 177 -10.86 2.07 -8.31
CA VAL A 177 -10.56 1.03 -7.31
C VAL A 177 -9.97 1.64 -6.04
N TRP A 178 -9.01 2.56 -6.18
CA TRP A 178 -8.32 3.16 -5.04
C TRP A 178 -9.18 4.17 -4.28
N ILE A 179 -10.00 4.95 -4.99
CA ILE A 179 -10.95 5.89 -4.38
C ILE A 179 -11.99 5.15 -3.55
N TYR A 180 -12.68 4.17 -4.14
CA TYR A 180 -13.83 3.51 -3.49
C TYR A 180 -13.43 2.32 -2.62
N GLY A 181 -12.31 1.65 -2.92
CA GLY A 181 -11.88 0.44 -2.22
C GLY A 181 -10.87 0.69 -1.10
N TYR A 182 -9.99 1.69 -1.25
CA TYR A 182 -8.85 1.90 -0.36
C TYR A 182 -8.78 3.30 0.25
N GLY A 183 -9.75 4.16 -0.07
CA GLY A 183 -9.87 5.49 0.52
C GLY A 183 -8.84 6.49 0.00
N TRP A 184 -8.40 6.36 -1.25
CA TRP A 184 -7.54 7.39 -1.86
C TRP A 184 -8.24 8.77 -1.80
N PRO A 185 -7.53 9.85 -1.42
CA PRO A 185 -8.14 11.17 -1.26
C PRO A 185 -8.74 11.67 -2.57
N VAL A 186 -10.07 11.79 -2.61
CA VAL A 186 -10.84 12.18 -3.81
C VAL A 186 -10.39 13.50 -4.43
N TYR A 187 -9.93 14.46 -3.62
CA TYR A 187 -9.42 15.76 -4.10
C TYR A 187 -8.05 15.65 -4.79
N ARG A 188 -7.39 14.50 -4.70
CA ARG A 188 -6.18 14.15 -5.48
C ARG A 188 -6.50 13.23 -6.67
N GLY A 189 -7.78 12.99 -6.97
CA GLY A 189 -8.20 12.03 -8.00
C GLY A 189 -7.98 10.59 -7.54
N GLY A 190 -7.08 9.86 -8.21
CA GLY A 190 -6.60 8.54 -7.85
C GLY A 190 -5.08 8.44 -8.05
N PRO A 191 -4.42 7.31 -7.76
CA PRO A 191 -2.96 7.18 -7.91
C PRO A 191 -2.44 7.53 -9.30
N MET A 192 -3.16 7.14 -10.37
CA MET A 192 -2.72 7.40 -11.74
C MET A 192 -2.89 8.87 -12.10
N PHE A 193 -4.02 9.47 -11.73
CA PHE A 193 -4.26 10.91 -11.90
C PHE A 193 -3.28 11.76 -11.06
N TRP A 194 -3.05 11.37 -9.81
CA TRP A 194 -2.13 12.06 -8.91
C TRP A 194 -0.71 12.03 -9.46
N ALA A 195 -0.23 10.89 -9.95
CA ALA A 195 1.09 10.80 -10.58
C ALA A 195 1.27 11.78 -11.74
N GLN A 196 0.23 11.94 -12.56
CA GLN A 196 0.26 12.93 -13.65
C GLN A 196 0.38 14.37 -13.11
N SER A 197 -0.35 14.67 -12.03
CA SER A 197 -0.38 16.00 -11.40
C SER A 197 0.90 16.31 -10.62
N GLU A 198 1.49 15.30 -10.00
CA GLU A 198 2.79 15.34 -9.29
C GLU A 198 3.95 15.52 -10.28
N GLY A 199 3.76 15.04 -11.52
CA GLY A 199 4.72 15.05 -12.60
C GLY A 199 5.36 13.68 -12.79
N LEU A 200 5.03 13.01 -13.90
CA LEU A 200 5.58 11.68 -14.21
C LEU A 200 7.12 11.62 -14.19
N PRO A 201 7.87 12.63 -14.70
CA PRO A 201 9.33 12.63 -14.57
C PRO A 201 9.83 12.60 -13.12
N LYS A 202 9.13 13.28 -12.20
CA LYS A 202 9.45 13.28 -10.77
C LYS A 202 9.22 11.90 -10.15
N VAL A 203 8.11 11.25 -10.51
CA VAL A 203 7.76 9.89 -10.06
C VAL A 203 8.81 8.89 -10.55
N VAL A 204 9.16 8.93 -11.83
CA VAL A 204 10.18 8.04 -12.43
C VAL A 204 11.54 8.26 -11.75
N ALA A 205 11.98 9.51 -11.60
CA ALA A 205 13.25 9.82 -10.93
C ALA A 205 13.27 9.35 -9.47
N GLY A 206 12.15 9.48 -8.75
CA GLY A 206 12.00 8.96 -7.39
C GLY A 206 12.12 7.43 -7.34
N LEU A 207 11.47 6.72 -8.29
CA LEU A 207 11.58 5.27 -8.37
C LEU A 207 13.01 4.80 -8.68
N GLU A 208 13.67 5.45 -9.65
CA GLU A 208 15.04 5.13 -10.04
C GLU A 208 16.05 5.44 -8.92
N LYS A 209 15.86 6.55 -8.20
CA LYS A 209 16.69 6.92 -7.04
C LYS A 209 16.75 5.81 -5.98
N TYR A 210 15.63 5.13 -5.75
CA TYR A 210 15.53 4.04 -4.77
C TYR A 210 15.67 2.64 -5.40
N GLY A 211 16.13 2.57 -6.66
CA GLY A 211 16.49 1.32 -7.33
C GLY A 211 15.30 0.48 -7.79
N PHE A 212 14.10 1.04 -7.91
CA PHE A 212 12.95 0.30 -8.38
C PHE A 212 12.97 0.15 -9.91
N PRO A 213 12.66 -1.05 -10.45
CA PRO A 213 12.39 -1.19 -11.87
C PRO A 213 11.11 -0.43 -12.22
N VAL A 214 11.19 0.48 -13.17
CA VAL A 214 10.07 1.32 -13.56
C VAL A 214 9.37 0.74 -14.78
N ALA A 215 8.04 0.70 -14.74
CA ALA A 215 7.17 0.27 -15.81
C ALA A 215 7.47 1.03 -17.12
N LYS A 216 7.48 0.33 -18.24
CA LYS A 216 7.88 0.92 -19.53
C LYS A 216 6.91 2.03 -19.95
N SER A 217 5.61 1.80 -19.82
CA SER A 217 4.55 2.78 -20.08
C SER A 217 4.70 4.04 -19.24
N LEU A 218 5.15 3.91 -17.99
CA LEU A 218 5.38 5.05 -17.10
C LEU A 218 6.60 5.85 -17.56
N LYS A 219 7.71 5.19 -17.93
CA LYS A 219 8.87 5.86 -18.53
C LYS A 219 8.53 6.56 -19.84
N ASP A 220 7.81 5.87 -20.74
CA ASP A 220 7.41 6.40 -22.05
C ASP A 220 6.47 7.60 -21.89
N ALA A 221 5.52 7.55 -20.94
CA ALA A 221 4.64 8.66 -20.63
C ALA A 221 5.40 9.85 -20.03
N ALA A 222 6.37 9.60 -19.14
CA ALA A 222 7.24 10.65 -18.59
C ALA A 222 8.10 11.33 -19.67
N ALA A 223 8.67 10.56 -20.60
CA ALA A 223 9.52 11.09 -21.68
C ALA A 223 8.74 11.87 -22.74
N SER A 224 7.51 11.43 -23.06
CA SER A 224 6.68 12.06 -24.09
C SER A 224 5.82 13.22 -23.59
N GLY A 225 5.75 13.45 -22.27
CA GLY A 225 4.76 14.35 -21.67
C GLY A 225 3.31 13.83 -21.82
N GLY A 226 3.16 12.55 -22.14
CA GLY A 226 1.89 11.88 -22.36
C GLY A 226 1.20 11.46 -21.06
N LYS A 227 0.21 10.58 -21.21
CA LYS A 227 -0.49 9.92 -20.09
C LYS A 227 -0.11 8.45 -20.03
N ILE A 228 -0.19 7.88 -18.83
CA ILE A 228 -0.08 6.42 -18.64
C ILE A 228 -1.27 5.78 -19.37
N LYS A 229 -0.97 4.93 -20.36
CA LYS A 229 -1.98 4.27 -21.21
C LYS A 229 -2.37 2.93 -20.64
#